data_AF-A0A178MQQ1-F1
#
_entry.id   AF-A0A178MQQ1-F1
#
_cell.length_a   1.000
_cell.length_b   1.000
_cell.length_c   1.000
_cell.angle_alpha   90.00
_cell.angle_beta   90.00
_cell.angle_gamma   90.00
#
_symmetry.space_group_name_H-M   'P 1'
#
loop_
_entity.id
_entity.type
_entity.pdbx_description
1 polymer ?
#
loop_
_entity_poly.entity_id
_entity_poly.type
_entity_poly.pdbx_seq_one_letter_code
_entity_poly.pdbx_strand_id
1 'polypeptide(L)' 'MPADGRSIQIEGKQALFSLLGVRFGGDGKTSFNIPTVQPVPDANGKGPLLSCIAVMGVYPMRP' A
#
# COMPACT_ATOMS: atom_id res chain seq x y z
N MET A 1 -6.49 -1.04 3.58
CA MET A 1 -5.65 -2.26 3.58
C MET A 1 -4.40 -1.97 4.38
N PRO A 2 -3.98 -2.80 5.35
CA PRO A 2 -2.80 -2.47 6.18
C PRO A 2 -1.52 -2.43 5.33
N ALA A 3 -0.63 -1.49 5.66
CA ALA A 3 0.67 -1.32 5.03
C ALA A 3 1.71 -2.24 5.72
N ASP A 4 1.58 -3.53 5.47
CA ASP A 4 2.33 -4.61 6.12
C ASP A 4 3.46 -5.20 5.27
N GLY A 5 3.83 -4.58 4.15
CA GLY A 5 4.94 -5.07 3.32
C GLY A 5 4.62 -6.28 2.45
N ARG A 6 3.36 -6.74 2.41
CA ARG A 6 3.00 -7.96 1.69
C ARG A 6 3.15 -7.84 0.17
N SER A 7 3.28 -8.97 -0.51
CA SER A 7 3.18 -9.03 -1.97
C SER A 7 1.73 -9.12 -2.43
N ILE A 8 1.35 -8.35 -3.46
CA ILE A 8 0.00 -8.27 -3.99
C ILE A 8 0.05 -8.50 -5.51
N GLN A 9 -0.93 -9.24 -6.04
CA GLN A 9 -1.10 -9.41 -7.48
C GLN A 9 -1.56 -8.10 -8.13
N ILE A 10 -0.95 -7.74 -9.26
CA ILE A 10 -1.31 -6.55 -10.04
C ILE A 10 -2.70 -6.72 -10.65
N GLU A 11 -3.04 -7.96 -11.02
CA GLU A 11 -4.36 -8.30 -11.53
C GLU A 11 -5.45 -7.96 -10.50
N GLY A 12 -6.40 -7.10 -10.89
CA GLY A 12 -7.42 -6.56 -9.98
C GLY A 12 -6.96 -5.42 -9.06
N LYS A 13 -5.68 -5.03 -9.06
CA LYS A 13 -5.12 -3.89 -8.31
C LYS A 13 -4.24 -2.95 -9.17
N GLN A 14 -4.53 -2.88 -10.47
CA GLN A 14 -3.81 -2.06 -11.45
C GLN A 14 -3.72 -0.58 -11.07
N ALA A 15 -4.78 0.00 -10.50
CA ALA A 15 -4.79 1.37 -10.00
C ALA A 15 -3.78 1.56 -8.85
N LEU A 16 -3.72 0.61 -7.91
CA LEU A 16 -2.78 0.65 -6.79
C LEU A 16 -1.33 0.53 -7.29
N PHE A 17 -1.09 -0.42 -8.20
CA PHE A 17 0.21 -0.60 -8.86
C PHE A 17 0.65 0.66 -9.62
N SER A 18 -0.28 1.36 -10.26
CA SER A 18 0.03 2.58 -11.01
C SER A 18 0.48 3.74 -10.10
N LEU A 19 0.06 3.76 -8.83
CA LEU A 19 0.48 4.75 -7.83
C LEU A 19 1.81 4.37 -7.15
N LEU A 20 1.94 3.11 -6.71
CA LEU A 20 3.09 2.63 -5.94
C LEU A 20 4.26 2.16 -6.81
N GLY A 21 3.95 1.52 -7.94
CA GLY A 21 4.90 0.79 -8.78
C GLY A 21 5.53 -0.39 -8.04
N VAL A 22 6.78 -0.70 -8.41
CA VAL A 22 7.63 -1.73 -7.78
C VAL A 22 8.59 -1.15 -6.73
N ARG A 23 8.31 0.04 -6.20
CA ARG A 23 9.22 0.74 -5.27
C ARG A 23 9.54 -0.07 -4.01
N PHE A 24 8.64 -0.96 -3.61
CA PHE A 24 8.78 -1.80 -2.41
C PHE A 24 9.11 -3.26 -2.74
N GLY A 25 9.42 -3.56 -4.01
CA GLY A 25 9.71 -4.91 -4.52
C GLY A 25 8.55 -5.52 -5.32
N GLY A 26 8.73 -6.80 -5.67
CA GLY A 26 7.88 -7.55 -6.58
C GLY A 26 8.39 -7.53 -8.03
N ASP A 27 7.81 -8.39 -8.87
CA ASP A 27 8.29 -8.61 -10.24
C ASP A 27 7.86 -7.52 -11.24
N GLY A 28 6.93 -6.64 -10.85
CA GLY A 28 6.41 -5.53 -11.68
C GLY A 28 5.59 -5.95 -12.90
N LYS A 29 5.48 -7.25 -13.15
CA LYS A 29 4.68 -7.84 -14.23
C LYS A 29 3.42 -8.51 -13.70
N THR A 30 3.56 -9.30 -12.64
CA THR A 30 2.47 -10.08 -12.02
C THR A 30 2.19 -9.62 -10.59
N SER A 31 3.24 -9.31 -9.84
CA SER A 31 3.17 -8.92 -8.44
C SER A 31 3.90 -7.61 -8.15
N PHE A 32 3.45 -6.92 -7.11
CA PHE A 32 4.13 -5.77 -6.54
C PHE A 32 3.99 -5.82 -5.01
N ASN A 33 5.00 -5.32 -4.32
CA ASN A 33 4.96 -5.23 -2.87
C ASN A 33 4.45 -3.86 -2.45
N ILE A 34 3.82 -3.82 -1.27
CA ILE A 34 3.38 -2.58 -0.65
C ILE A 34 4.38 -2.12 0.42
N PRO A 35 4.34 -0.86 0.87
CA PRO A 35 5.16 -0.40 1.98
C PRO A 35 4.85 -1.17 3.26
N THR A 36 5.91 -1.41 4.02
CA THR A 36 5.85 -1.81 5.43
C THR A 36 5.96 -0.54 6.26
N VAL A 37 4.89 -0.13 6.92
CA VAL A 37 4.93 1.01 7.84
C VAL A 37 4.87 0.46 9.25
N GLN A 38 5.90 0.76 10.04
CA GLN A 38 5.90 0.37 11.44
C GLN A 38 4.77 1.09 12.18
N PRO A 39 4.13 0.43 13.15
CA PRO A 39 3.09 1.07 13.92
C PRO A 39 3.66 2.29 14.64
N VAL A 40 3.00 3.43 14.49
CA VAL A 40 3.45 4.67 15.12
C VAL A 40 2.89 4.69 16.55
N PRO A 41 3.72 4.92 17.58
CA PRO A 41 3.21 5.05 18.94
C PRO A 41 2.26 6.25 19.03
N ASP A 42 1.02 6.01 19.47
CA ASP A 42 0.08 7.09 19.77
C ASP A 42 0.57 7.87 21.00
N ALA A 43 0.70 9.19 20.84
CA ALA A 43 1.08 10.10 21.92
C ALA A 43 0.12 10.03 23.12
N ASN A 44 -1.11 9.55 22.92
CA ASN A 44 -2.14 9.44 23.96
C ASN A 44 -2.18 8.07 24.64
N GLY A 45 -1.28 7.15 24.29
CA GLY A 45 -1.19 5.83 24.93
C GLY A 45 -2.37 4.89 24.70
N LYS A 46 -3.25 5.16 23.72
CA LYS A 46 -4.42 4.30 23.42
C LYS A 46 -4.07 3.09 22.55
N GLY A 47 -2.86 3.03 22.01
CA GLY A 47 -2.36 1.91 21.21
C GLY A 47 -1.62 2.39 19.95
N PRO A 48 -0.93 1.50 19.25
CA PRO A 48 -0.22 1.86 18.03
C PRO A 48 -1.17 2.24 16.89
N LEU A 49 -0.83 3.32 16.16
CA LEU A 49 -1.53 3.71 14.94
C LEU A 49 -1.14 2.77 13.79
N LEU A 50 -2.14 2.15 13.18
CA LEU A 50 -1.97 1.29 12.01
C LEU A 50 -2.08 2.11 10.73
N SER A 51 -1.04 2.04 9.90
CA SER A 51 -1.05 2.68 8.59
C SER A 51 -1.82 1.82 7.58
N CYS A 52 -2.75 2.46 6.88
CA CYS A 52 -3.60 1.81 5.88
C CYS A 52 -3.46 2.49 4.51
N ILE A 53 -3.39 1.67 3.46
CA ILE A 53 -3.48 2.09 2.07
C ILE A 53 -4.95 2.08 1.67
N ALA A 54 -5.41 3.19 1.07
CA ALA A 54 -6.71 3.29 0.44
C ALA A 54 -6.72 2.44 -0.84
N VAL A 55 -7.56 1.40 -0.86
CA VAL A 55 -7.69 0.46 -1.99
C VAL A 55 -8.98 0.65 -2.78
N MET A 56 -9.84 1.57 -2.33
CA MET A 56 -11.10 1.96 -2.96
C MET A 56 -11.20 3.49 -2.92
N GLY A 57 -11.64 4.10 -4.01
CA GLY A 57 -11.74 5.54 -4.16
C GLY A 57 -11.60 5.98 -5.60
N VAL A 58 -11.71 7.28 -5.84
CA VAL A 58 -11.47 7.88 -7.16
C VAL A 58 -9.98 7.83 -7.45
N TYR A 59 -9.59 7.05 -8.47
CA TYR A 59 -8.23 7.06 -8.97
C TYR A 59 -7.99 8.34 -9.79
N PRO A 60 -7.04 9.21 -9.41
CA PRO A 60 -6.81 10.45 -10.12
C PRO A 60 -6.31 10.16 -11.54
N MET A 61 -6.90 10.82 -12.54
CA MET A 61 -6.36 10.83 -13.89
C MET A 61 -4.97 11.47 -13.86
N ARG A 62 -3.99 10.75 -14.40
CA ARG A 62 -2.65 11.30 -14.61
C ARG A 62 -2.78 12.31 -15.76
N PRO A 63 -2.43 13.60 -15.58
CA PRO A 63 -2.45 14.58 -16.66
C PRO A 63 -1.47 14.23 -17.78
#